data_AF-A0A1J3ENP0-F1
#
_entry.id   AF-A0A1J3ENP0-F1
#
_cell.length_a   1.000
_cell.length_b   1.000
_cell.length_c   1.000
_cell.angle_alpha   90.00
_cell.angle_beta   90.00
_cell.angle_gamma   90.00
#
_symmetry.space_group_name_H-M   'P 1'
#
loop_
_entity.id
_entity.type
_entity.pdbx_description
1 polymer ?
#
loop_
_entity_poly.entity_id
_entity_poly.type
_entity_poly.pdbx_seq_one_letter_code
_entity_poly.pdbx_strand_id
1 'polypeptide(L)'
;YHTEIPYVIAEARQRKKSFISIREFYAYQIQTRLREGNTITKAGRLFHQYVVDAYTAIEAERLRWNRNNQEQLRADLYNNVFDAVGKGDTDAKVHGKRVILPSSFTGSPRY
;
A
#
# COMPACT_ATOMS: atom_id res chain seq x y z
N TYR A 1 -11.07 8.59 -3.27
CA TYR A 1 -11.20 7.36 -2.45
C TYR A 1 -11.58 7.78 -1.04
N HIS A 2 -12.50 7.06 -0.39
CA HIS A 2 -12.87 7.27 1.01
C HIS A 2 -12.66 5.97 1.76
N THR A 3 -12.07 6.05 2.97
CA THR A 3 -11.65 4.89 3.75
C THR A 3 -12.81 4.12 4.37
N GLU A 4 -13.99 4.74 4.45
CA GLU A 4 -15.16 4.18 5.15
C GLU A 4 -16.18 3.53 4.20
N ILE A 5 -15.78 3.21 2.96
CA ILE A 5 -16.67 2.51 2.03
C ILE A 5 -16.84 1.07 2.51
N PRO A 6 -18.06 0.66 2.93
CA PRO A 6 -18.28 -0.66 3.50
C PRO A 6 -18.12 -1.73 2.42
N TYR A 7 -17.51 -2.85 2.78
CA TYR A 7 -17.41 -3.99 1.89
C TYR A 7 -18.76 -4.74 1.88
N VAL A 8 -19.52 -4.62 0.80
CA VAL A 8 -20.80 -5.35 0.64
C VAL A 8 -20.51 -6.79 0.20
N ILE A 9 -20.84 -7.75 1.05
CA ILE A 9 -20.65 -9.18 0.78
C ILE A 9 -21.83 -9.69 -0.05
N ALA A 10 -21.56 -10.19 -1.27
CA ALA A 10 -22.49 -11.09 -1.95
C ALA A 10 -22.37 -12.47 -1.29
N GLU A 11 -23.49 -12.97 -0.77
CA GLU A 11 -23.66 -14.21 0.00
C GLU A 11 -22.84 -15.38 -0.55
N ALA A 12 -21.68 -15.69 0.05
CA ALA A 12 -20.96 -16.98 -0.07
C ALA A 12 -19.56 -16.96 0.58
N ARG A 13 -18.93 -15.80 0.83
CA ARG A 13 -17.56 -15.73 1.36
C ARG A 13 -17.42 -14.76 2.53
N GLN A 14 -17.25 -15.30 3.73
CA GLN A 14 -16.76 -14.50 4.85
C GLN A 14 -15.32 -14.06 4.58
N ARG A 15 -15.15 -12.79 4.18
CA ARG A 15 -13.83 -12.14 4.13
C ARG A 15 -13.63 -11.35 5.42
N LYS A 16 -12.44 -11.44 6.01
CA LYS A 16 -12.03 -10.71 7.22
C LYS A 16 -11.94 -9.17 7.06
N LYS A 17 -12.33 -8.61 5.92
CA LYS A 17 -12.19 -7.17 5.63
C LYS A 17 -13.54 -6.46 5.78
N SER A 18 -13.59 -5.44 6.64
CA SER A 18 -14.79 -4.62 6.86
C SER A 18 -14.98 -3.52 5.81
N PHE A 19 -13.87 -3.02 5.22
CA PHE A 19 -13.87 -1.91 4.26
C PHE A 19 -13.16 -2.28 2.96
N ILE A 20 -13.53 -1.60 1.88
CA ILE A 20 -12.92 -1.77 0.55
C ILE A 20 -11.53 -1.13 0.54
N SER A 21 -10.52 -1.86 0.06
CA SER A 21 -9.17 -1.30 -0.12
C SER A 21 -9.11 -0.32 -1.29
N ILE A 22 -8.21 0.66 -1.24
CA ILE A 22 -8.02 1.63 -2.33
C ILE A 22 -7.80 0.98 -3.69
N ARG A 23 -7.07 -0.15 -3.72
CA ARG A 23 -6.84 -0.93 -4.94
C ARG A 23 -8.12 -1.51 -5.51
N GLU A 24 -9.00 -2.05 -4.65
CA GLU A 24 -10.29 -2.61 -5.07
C GLU A 24 -11.21 -1.50 -5.60
N PHE A 25 -11.18 -0.32 -4.98
CA PHE A 25 -11.92 0.86 -5.45
C PHE A 25 -11.48 1.30 -6.85
N TYR A 26 -10.18 1.50 -7.07
CA TYR A 26 -9.67 1.90 -8.40
C TYR A 26 -9.87 0.81 -9.46
N ALA A 27 -9.69 -0.47 -9.10
CA ALA A 27 -9.96 -1.57 -10.02
C ALA A 27 -11.44 -1.60 -10.45
N TYR A 28 -12.36 -1.35 -9.51
CA TYR A 28 -13.79 -1.24 -9.80
C TYR A 28 -14.08 -0.07 -10.77
N GLN A 29 -13.47 1.11 -10.57
CA GLN A 29 -13.69 2.26 -11.44
C GLN A 29 -13.16 2.09 -12.87
N ILE A 30 -12.07 1.34 -13.05
CA ILE A 30 -11.47 1.10 -14.37
C ILE A 30 -12.17 -0.04 -15.12
N GLN A 31 -12.85 -0.93 -14.39
CA GLN A 31 -13.53 -2.08 -14.98
C GLN A 31 -14.64 -1.66 -15.95
N THR A 32 -14.51 -2.02 -17.23
CA THR A 32 -15.55 -1.77 -18.23
C THR A 32 -16.72 -2.73 -18.07
N ARG A 33 -17.95 -2.21 -18.21
CA ARG A 33 -19.19 -3.01 -18.13
C ARG A 33 -20.14 -2.60 -19.25
N LEU A 34 -20.89 -3.57 -19.77
CA LEU A 34 -21.80 -3.38 -20.90
C LEU A 34 -22.93 -2.38 -20.62
N ARG A 35 -23.35 -2.23 -19.35
CA ARG A 35 -24.46 -1.37 -18.92
C ARG A 35 -24.02 -0.04 -18.29
N GLU A 36 -22.72 0.25 -18.26
CA GLU A 36 -22.16 1.47 -17.68
C GLU A 36 -21.42 2.28 -18.75
N GLY A 37 -21.33 3.60 -18.54
CA GLY A 37 -20.62 4.48 -19.45
C GLY A 37 -19.11 4.25 -19.40
N ASN A 38 -18.49 4.05 -20.57
CA ASN A 38 -17.02 3.90 -20.70
C ASN A 38 -16.27 5.24 -20.70
N THR A 39 -16.76 6.25 -19.96
CA THR A 39 -16.21 7.61 -20.01
C THR A 39 -14.76 7.67 -19.54
N ILE A 40 -14.45 6.97 -18.44
CA ILE A 40 -13.09 6.93 -17.86
C ILE A 40 -12.11 6.31 -18.85
N THR A 41 -12.45 5.15 -19.44
CA THR A 41 -11.55 4.42 -20.35
C THR A 41 -11.41 5.11 -21.71
N LYS A 42 -12.40 5.91 -22.12
CA LYS A 42 -12.36 6.71 -23.37
C LYS A 42 -11.71 8.08 -23.21
N ALA A 43 -11.28 8.46 -22.01
CA ALA A 43 -10.71 9.79 -21.74
C ALA A 43 -9.26 9.99 -22.27
N GLY A 44 -8.64 8.99 -22.88
CA GLY A 44 -7.34 9.11 -23.56
C GLY A 44 -6.20 9.53 -22.63
N ARG A 45 -5.59 10.71 -22.87
CA ARG A 45 -4.48 11.21 -22.02
C ARG A 45 -4.89 11.40 -20.57
N LEU A 46 -6.13 11.82 -20.32
CA LEU A 46 -6.65 11.99 -18.96
C LEU A 46 -6.80 10.63 -18.25
N PHE A 47 -7.11 9.56 -19.00
CA PHE A 47 -7.11 8.21 -18.45
C PHE A 47 -5.71 7.77 -18.00
N HIS A 48 -4.68 8.05 -18.80
CA HIS A 48 -3.30 7.75 -18.39
C HIS A 48 -2.90 8.47 -17.11
N GLN A 49 -3.21 9.77 -17.00
CA GLN A 49 -2.96 10.53 -15.78
C GLN A 49 -3.70 9.92 -14.58
N TYR A 50 -4.98 9.60 -14.76
CA TYR A 50 -5.78 8.95 -13.73
C TYR A 50 -5.19 7.60 -13.27
N VAL A 51 -4.67 6.78 -14.19
CA VAL A 51 -4.01 5.50 -13.84
C VAL A 51 -2.73 5.74 -13.03
N VAL A 52 -1.92 6.73 -13.41
CA VAL A 52 -0.70 7.09 -12.66
C VAL A 52 -1.06 7.60 -11.26
N ASP A 53 -2.06 8.47 -11.15
CA ASP A 53 -2.52 9.00 -9.86
C ASP A 53 -3.09 7.88 -8.96
N ALA A 54 -3.85 6.94 -9.55
CA ALA A 54 -4.35 5.77 -8.83
C ALA A 54 -3.21 4.88 -8.32
N TYR A 55 -2.19 4.64 -9.15
CA TYR A 55 -1.01 3.86 -8.75
C TYR A 55 -0.26 4.53 -7.59
N THR A 56 0.03 5.82 -7.68
CA THR A 56 0.74 6.54 -6.61
C THR A 56 -0.05 6.54 -5.30
N ALA A 57 -1.38 6.65 -5.35
CA ALA A 57 -2.24 6.55 -4.17
C ALA A 57 -2.20 5.15 -3.53
N ILE A 58 -2.24 4.09 -4.34
CA ILE A 58 -2.12 2.70 -3.87
C ILE A 58 -0.75 2.47 -3.20
N GLU A 59 0.34 2.92 -3.83
CA GLU A 59 1.68 2.76 -3.28
C GLU A 59 1.88 3.56 -1.99
N ALA A 60 1.34 4.77 -1.91
CA ALA A 60 1.36 5.57 -0.69
C ALA A 60 0.65 4.84 0.48
N GLU A 61 -0.49 4.20 0.23
CA GLU A 61 -1.18 3.40 1.23
C GLU A 61 -0.36 2.18 1.66
N ARG A 62 0.28 1.48 0.70
CA ARG A 62 1.18 0.35 1.00
C ARG A 62 2.35 0.76 1.87
N LEU A 63 2.98 1.89 1.58
CA LEU A 63 4.08 2.43 2.39
C LEU A 63 3.61 2.83 3.79
N ARG A 64 2.42 3.44 3.92
CA ARG A 64 1.82 3.73 5.23
C ARG A 64 1.56 2.44 6.03
N TRP A 65 1.05 1.40 5.38
CA TRP A 65 0.84 0.11 6.02
C TRP A 65 2.16 -0.50 6.49
N ASN A 66 3.20 -0.50 5.64
CA ASN A 66 4.53 -0.98 6.02
C ASN A 66 5.07 -0.19 7.22
N ARG A 67 4.97 1.14 7.22
CA ARG A 67 5.42 2.00 8.32
C ARG A 67 4.72 1.70 9.65
N ASN A 68 3.42 1.39 9.61
CA ASN A 68 2.61 1.19 10.82
C ASN A 68 2.65 -0.26 11.33
N ASN A 69 2.92 -1.25 10.48
CA ASN A 69 2.91 -2.67 10.83
C ASN A 69 4.33 -3.25 10.96
N GLN A 70 5.30 -2.43 11.37
CA GLN A 70 6.71 -2.83 11.51
C GLN A 70 6.91 -4.02 12.47
N GLU A 71 6.14 -4.09 13.56
CA GLU A 71 6.20 -5.21 14.52
C GLU A 71 5.78 -6.53 13.86
N GLN A 72 4.72 -6.53 13.04
CA GLN A 72 4.30 -7.72 12.27
C GLN A 72 5.31 -8.12 11.20
N LEU A 73 6.03 -7.14 10.64
CA LEU A 73 7.11 -7.37 9.67
C LEU A 73 8.40 -7.90 10.32
N ARG A 74 8.38 -8.20 11.64
CA ARG A 74 9.55 -8.61 12.44
C ARG A 74 10.69 -7.59 12.35
N ALA A 75 10.36 -6.30 12.29
CA ALA A 75 11.36 -5.24 12.29
C ALA A 75 12.30 -5.34 13.50
N ASP A 76 11.81 -5.82 14.64
CA ASP A 76 12.60 -5.98 15.87
C ASP A 76 13.77 -6.96 15.71
N LEU A 77 13.61 -8.05 14.96
CA LEU A 77 14.69 -9.02 14.71
C LEU A 77 15.81 -8.38 13.87
N TYR A 78 15.45 -7.60 12.86
CA TYR A 78 16.41 -6.89 12.02
C TYR A 78 17.03 -5.68 12.71
N ASN A 79 16.26 -4.98 13.55
CA ASN A 79 16.77 -3.91 14.40
C ASN A 79 17.79 -4.47 15.38
N ASN A 80 17.53 -5.60 16.04
CA ASN A 80 18.48 -6.23 16.98
C ASN A 80 19.75 -6.72 16.30
N VAL A 81 19.66 -7.36 15.13
CA VAL A 81 20.84 -7.81 14.37
C VAL A 81 21.64 -6.63 13.84
N PHE A 82 20.98 -5.58 13.34
CA PHE A 82 21.68 -4.39 12.87
C PHE A 82 22.26 -3.56 14.01
N ASP A 83 21.57 -3.43 15.14
CA ASP A 83 22.05 -2.78 16.35
C ASP A 83 23.26 -3.51 16.93
N ALA A 84 23.27 -4.86 16.89
CA ALA A 84 24.43 -5.67 17.24
C ALA A 84 25.64 -5.44 16.30
N VAL A 85 25.39 -5.07 15.04
CA VAL A 85 26.44 -4.72 14.05
C VAL A 85 26.83 -3.23 14.16
N GLY A 86 25.94 -2.37 14.66
CA GLY A 86 26.08 -0.92 14.72
C GLY A 86 26.53 -0.35 16.06
N LYS A 87 26.83 -1.18 17.07
CA LYS A 87 27.37 -0.80 18.40
C LYS A 87 28.81 -0.28 18.33
N GLY A 88 28.97 0.80 17.58
CA GLY A 88 30.11 1.70 17.59
C GLY A 88 29.71 3.16 17.67
N ASP A 89 28.43 3.53 17.75
CA ASP A 89 28.04 4.89 18.17
C ASP A 89 26.59 4.97 18.68
N THR A 90 26.40 5.67 19.80
CA THR A 90 25.20 5.67 20.63
C THR A 90 24.52 7.04 20.59
N ASP A 91 23.60 7.27 19.64
CA ASP A 91 22.44 8.14 19.89
C ASP A 91 21.30 7.93 18.87
N ALA A 92 20.54 6.85 19.03
CA ALA A 92 19.44 6.50 18.13
C ALA A 92 18.21 7.43 18.21
N LYS A 93 18.24 8.47 19.07
CA LYS A 93 17.18 9.49 19.15
C LYS A 93 17.34 10.62 18.12
N VAL A 94 18.54 10.82 17.57
CA VAL A 94 18.85 11.91 16.63
C VAL A 94 18.63 11.51 15.16
N HIS A 95 18.57 10.20 14.88
CA HIS A 95 18.34 9.68 13.53
C HIS A 95 16.95 9.05 13.47
N GLY A 96 16.11 9.56 12.56
CA GLY A 96 14.69 9.19 12.47
C GLY A 96 14.40 7.69 12.50
N LYS A 97 13.19 7.33 12.93
CA LYS A 97 12.76 5.92 13.08
C LYS A 97 13.00 5.14 11.78
N ARG A 98 13.89 4.15 11.83
CA ARG A 98 14.22 3.30 10.68
C ARG A 98 13.01 2.42 10.33
N VAL A 99 12.43 2.63 9.14
CA VAL A 99 11.33 1.80 8.61
C VAL A 99 11.93 0.76 7.68
N ILE A 100 11.68 -0.52 7.96
CA ILE A 100 12.13 -1.62 7.12
C ILE A 100 11.09 -1.89 6.06
N LEU A 101 11.51 -1.82 4.79
CA LEU A 101 10.69 -2.20 3.66
C LEU A 101 10.84 -3.71 3.37
N PRO A 102 9.75 -4.42 3.06
CA PRO A 102 9.81 -5.81 2.58
C PRO A 102 10.68 -5.93 1.33
N SER A 103 11.28 -7.12 1.11
CA SER A 103 12.07 -7.42 -0.10
C SER A 103 11.26 -7.35 -1.40
N SER A 104 9.93 -7.46 -1.30
CA SER A 104 9.01 -7.33 -2.44
C SER A 104 8.78 -5.89 -2.90
N PHE A 105 9.36 -4.89 -2.23
CA PHE A 105 9.26 -3.50 -2.64
C PHE A 105 10.23 -3.20 -3.80
N THR A 106 9.65 -2.93 -4.98
CA THR A 106 10.38 -2.55 -6.19
C THR A 106 11.10 -1.21 -6.00
N GLY A 107 12.41 -1.15 -6.25
CA GLY A 107 13.23 0.04 -6.02
C GLY A 107 13.89 0.13 -4.64
N SER A 108 13.70 -0.89 -3.79
CA SER A 108 14.54 -1.10 -2.60
C SER A 108 15.94 -1.58 -3.02
N PRO A 109 17.02 -1.29 -2.26
CA PRO A 109 18.34 -1.90 -2.47
C PRO A 109 18.35 -3.44 -2.45
N ARG A 110 17.22 -4.08 -2.12
CA ARG A 110 17.03 -5.52 -2.01
C ARG A 110 16.29 -6.15 -3.21
N TYR A 111 15.85 -5.37 -4.19
CA TYR A 111 15.24 -5.86 -5.45
C TYR A 111 16.33 -6.01 -6.51
#